data_AF-A0A9E5TCJ5-F1
#
_entry.id   AF-A0A9E5TCJ5-F1
#
_cell.length_a   1.000
_cell.length_b   1.000
_cell.length_c   1.000
_cell.angle_alpha   90.00
_cell.angle_beta   90.00
_cell.angle_gamma   90.00
#
_symmetry.space_group_name_H-M   'P 1'
#
loop_
_entity.id
_entity.type
_entity.pdbx_description
1 polymer ?
#
loop_
_entity_poly.entity_id
_entity_poly.type
_entity_poly.pdbx_seq_one_letter_code
_entity_poly.pdbx_strand_id
1 'polypeptide(L)' 'VMGRSGSGKTTLLKLIMGLIRPTAGRIWVDGVDISRLGERELMQIRPKLG' A
#
# COMPACT_ATOMS: atom_id res chain seq x y z
N VAL A 1 -1.83 12.05 -6.92
CA VAL A 1 -1.90 12.82 -5.65
C VAL A 1 -1.05 14.08 -5.79
N MET A 2 -1.63 15.28 -5.66
CA MET A 2 -0.89 16.57 -5.74
C MET A 2 -0.55 17.14 -4.36
N GLY A 3 0.43 18.05 -4.28
CA GLY A 3 0.78 18.85 -3.10
C GLY A 3 2.30 19.01 -2.85
N ARG A 4 2.66 19.78 -1.82
CA ARG A 4 4.06 20.21 -1.56
C ARG A 4 5.04 19.04 -1.38
N SER A 5 6.30 19.24 -1.74
CA SER A 5 7.39 18.29 -1.46
C SER A 5 7.44 17.98 0.05
N GLY A 6 7.72 16.72 0.41
CA GLY A 6 7.78 16.27 1.82
C GLY A 6 6.44 15.94 2.49
N SER A 7 5.29 16.17 1.84
CA SER A 7 3.97 15.88 2.43
C SER A 7 3.57 14.39 2.50
N GLY A 8 4.52 13.47 2.31
CA GLY A 8 4.27 12.02 2.49
C GLY A 8 3.64 11.29 1.30
N LYS A 9 3.57 11.91 0.11
CA LYS A 9 2.96 11.28 -1.09
C LYS A 9 3.66 10.00 -1.50
N THR A 10 4.98 10.01 -1.49
CA THR A 10 5.80 8.82 -1.80
C THR A 10 5.53 7.71 -0.78
N THR A 11 5.41 8.06 0.50
CA THR A 11 5.06 7.11 1.56
C THR A 11 3.67 6.52 1.31
N LEU A 12 2.68 7.37 1.01
CA LEU A 12 1.32 6.94 0.70
C LEU A 12 1.27 5.98 -0.50
N LEU A 13 1.95 6.32 -1.60
CA LEU A 13 2.00 5.46 -2.79
C LEU A 13 2.67 4.12 -2.47
N LYS A 14 3.78 4.12 -1.72
CA LYS A 14 4.45 2.88 -1.28
C LYS A 14 3.56 2.02 -0.38
N LEU A 15 2.75 2.63 0.49
CA LEU A 15 1.78 1.92 1.33
C LEU A 15 0.69 1.27 0.49
N ILE A 16 0.10 2.01 -0.46
CA ILE A 16 -0.94 1.49 -1.36
C ILE A 16 -0.40 0.34 -2.21
N MET A 17 0.82 0.46 -2.72
CA MET A 17 1.50 -0.59 -3.50
C MET A 17 1.97 -1.79 -2.66
N GLY A 18 1.78 -1.78 -1.33
CA GLY A 18 2.26 -2.83 -0.43
C GLY A 18 3.78 -2.98 -0.46
N LEU A 19 4.51 -1.88 -0.69
CA LEU A 19 5.99 -1.84 -0.68
C LEU A 19 6.54 -1.55 0.72
N ILE A 20 5.74 -0.94 1.58
CA ILE A 20 6.04 -0.73 3.00
C ILE A 20 4.80 -1.04 3.83
N ARG A 21 4.99 -1.45 5.09
CA ARG A 21 3.87 -1.72 6.00
C ARG A 21 3.44 -0.44 6.73
N PRO A 22 2.12 -0.23 6.91
CA PRO A 22 1.64 0.84 7.76
C PRO A 22 2.06 0.57 9.22
N THR A 23 2.48 1.61 9.93
CA THR A 23 2.74 1.50 11.38
C THR A 23 1.45 1.22 12.16
N ALA A 24 0.32 1.76 11.69
CA ALA A 24 -1.00 1.52 12.24
C ALA A 24 -2.08 1.69 11.15
N GLY A 25 -3.27 1.17 11.39
CA GLY A 25 -4.40 1.24 10.45
C GLY A 25 -4.47 0.03 9.52
N ARG A 26 -5.38 0.10 8.53
CA ARG A 26 -5.60 -0.96 7.55
C ARG A 26 -5.73 -0.41 6.13
N ILE A 27 -5.26 -1.17 5.15
CA ILE A 27 -5.35 -0.91 3.73
C ILE A 27 -6.12 -2.07 3.10
N TRP A 28 -7.19 -1.75 2.40
CA TRP A 28 -8.06 -2.73 1.75
C TRP A 28 -7.97 -2.57 0.23
N VAL A 29 -7.77 -3.68 -0.47
CA VAL A 29 -7.74 -3.76 -1.93
C VAL A 29 -8.66 -4.90 -2.32
N ASP A 30 -9.69 -4.61 -3.12
CA ASP A 30 -10.71 -5.60 -3.54
C ASP A 30 -11.30 -6.42 -2.39
N GLY A 31 -11.56 -5.77 -1.25
CA GLY A 31 -12.09 -6.42 -0.06
C GLY A 31 -11.08 -7.25 0.74
N VAL A 32 -9.81 -7.27 0.35
CA VAL A 32 -8.73 -7.95 1.08
C VAL A 32 -7.92 -6.93 1.89
N ASP A 33 -7.77 -7.17 3.18
CA ASP A 33 -6.86 -6.39 4.03
C ASP A 33 -5.40 -6.77 3.72
N ILE A 34 -4.68 -5.86 3.05
CA ILE A 34 -3.29 -6.09 2.63
C ILE A 34 -2.26 -5.70 3.69
N SER A 35 -2.68 -5.08 4.79
CA SER A 35 -1.79 -4.48 5.81
C SER A 35 -0.93 -5.50 6.54
N ARG A 36 -1.38 -6.75 6.57
CA ARG A 36 -0.78 -7.86 7.32
C ARG A 36 -0.23 -8.96 6.43
N LEU A 37 -0.42 -8.84 5.11
CA LEU A 37 0.03 -9.84 4.16
C LEU A 37 1.56 -9.95 4.14
N GLY A 38 2.04 -11.17 3.93
CA GLY A 38 3.44 -11.45 3.62
C GLY A 38 3.76 -11.12 2.17
N GLU A 39 5.06 -11.12 1.84
CA GLU A 39 5.53 -10.74 0.50
C GLU A 39 4.94 -11.62 -0.62
N ARG A 40 4.79 -12.93 -0.36
CA ARG A 40 4.20 -13.86 -1.33
C ARG A 40 2.73 -13.55 -1.64
N GLU A 41 1.97 -13.14 -0.63
CA GLU A 41 0.56 -12.78 -0.79
C GLU A 41 0.43 -11.42 -1.47
N LEU A 42 1.29 -10.45 -1.11
CA LEU A 42 1.34 -9.14 -1.76
C LEU A 42 1.70 -9.24 -3.25
N MET A 43 2.57 -10.18 -3.64
CA MET A 43 2.87 -10.45 -5.06
C MET A 43 1.63 -10.85 -5.88
N GLN A 44 0.63 -11.46 -5.26
CA GLN A 44 -0.64 -11.80 -5.94
C GLN A 44 -1.60 -10.60 -6.04
N ILE A 45 -1.44 -9.60 -5.17
CA ILE A 45 -2.28 -8.39 -5.16
C ILE A 45 -1.68 -7.29 -6.06
N ARG A 46 -0.36 -7.13 -6.11
CA ARG A 46 0.30 -6.06 -6.89
C ARG A 46 -0.14 -5.97 -8.36
N PRO A 47 -0.38 -7.08 -9.10
CA PRO A 47 -0.90 -7.00 -10.47
C PRO A 47 -2.31 -6.41 -10.59
N LYS A 48 -3.10 -6.36 -9.51
CA LYS A 48 -4.44 -5.77 -9.47
C LYS A 48 -4.44 -4.27 -9.19
N LEU A 49 -3.31 -3.73 -8.76
CA LEU A 49 -3.15 -2.31 -8.42
C LEU A 49 -2.78 -1.45 -9.64
N GLY A 50 -2.67 -2.06 -10.83
CA GLY A 50 -2.37 -1.43 -12.11
C GLY A 50 -3.37 -1.83 -13.18
#